data_AF-A0AB33BQP1-F1
#
_entry.id   AF-A0AB33BQP1-F1
#
_cell.length_a   1.000
_cell.length_b   1.000
_cell.length_c   1.000
_cell.angle_alpha   90.00
_cell.angle_beta   90.00
_cell.angle_gamma   90.00
#
_symmetry.space_group_name_H-M   'P 1'
#
loop_
_entity.id
_entity.type
_entity.pdbx_description
1 polymer ?
#
loop_
_entity_poly.entity_id
_entity_poly.type
_entity_poly.pdbx_seq_one_letter_code
_entity_poly.pdbx_strand_id
1 'polypeptide(L)'
;MTNISISANIGNEVFQSPFINAAGVFDETAAEMNQILNYEAGGVTTKSATLKPRKGNPTPRYADTKFGSINSMGLPNQGLDYYLNFIEKNEINKPIDLSISGTSREDNLTALKKVQKSSFTILCELNLSCPNVIGKPQVGYDLTAIEETLTAVFEFFTKPLGLKLPPYFDLQQYDAVAKILNKYPLTYINTINSVGNGLVVDAKTESVVIRPKGGFGGIGGTYVKPVALANVRAFRQRLNPEIKIIGTGGVKTGLDVFELILCGADIVEIGTALAQEGPHIFARLKQELTDIMQEKGYHQLSDFRGKLKEYQN
;
A
#
# COMPACT_ATOMS: atom_id res chain seq x y z
N MET A 1 -14.11 -25.39 18.60
CA MET A 1 -13.44 -24.63 17.53
C MET A 1 -12.18 -24.01 18.13
N THR A 2 -11.01 -24.30 17.59
CA THR A 2 -9.77 -23.65 18.00
C THR A 2 -9.87 -22.16 17.69
N ASN A 3 -9.58 -21.31 18.66
CA ASN A 3 -9.73 -19.86 18.51
C ASN A 3 -8.59 -19.34 17.62
N ILE A 4 -8.85 -19.08 16.34
CA ILE A 4 -7.87 -18.52 15.39
C ILE A 4 -8.00 -17.01 15.39
N SER A 5 -6.89 -16.33 15.66
CA SER A 5 -6.77 -14.89 15.52
C SER A 5 -6.02 -14.53 14.24
N ILE A 6 -6.61 -13.63 13.46
CA ILE A 6 -5.94 -12.98 12.32
C ILE A 6 -5.63 -11.51 12.62
N SER A 7 -5.66 -11.10 13.89
CA SER A 7 -5.30 -9.75 14.27
C SER A 7 -3.82 -9.45 14.03
N ALA A 8 -3.50 -8.19 13.77
CA ALA A 8 -2.15 -7.71 13.55
C ALA A 8 -1.98 -6.29 14.09
N ASN A 9 -0.73 -5.87 14.30
CA ASN A 9 -0.43 -4.53 14.81
C ASN A 9 0.57 -3.81 13.90
N ILE A 10 0.35 -2.52 13.70
CA ILE A 10 1.32 -1.59 13.08
C ILE A 10 1.49 -0.41 14.04
N GLY A 11 2.71 -0.19 14.54
CA GLY A 11 2.91 0.74 15.65
C GLY A 11 2.07 0.34 16.85
N ASN A 12 1.26 1.27 17.35
CA ASN A 12 0.34 1.05 18.48
C ASN A 12 -1.08 0.65 18.04
N GLU A 13 -1.33 0.56 16.73
CA GLU A 13 -2.66 0.33 16.19
C GLU A 13 -2.94 -1.16 16.01
N VAL A 14 -4.11 -1.60 16.48
CA VAL A 14 -4.57 -2.99 16.41
C VAL A 14 -5.58 -3.15 15.29
N PHE A 15 -5.26 -3.98 14.31
CA PHE A 15 -6.14 -4.38 13.23
C PHE A 15 -6.78 -5.73 13.55
N GLN A 16 -8.11 -5.80 13.54
CA GLN A 16 -8.84 -7.04 13.86
C GLN A 16 -8.75 -8.11 12.76
N SER A 17 -8.36 -7.70 11.55
CA SER A 17 -7.96 -8.56 10.44
C SER A 17 -6.75 -7.93 9.74
N PRO A 18 -5.93 -8.67 8.99
CA PRO A 18 -4.72 -8.12 8.39
C PRO A 18 -5.01 -7.38 7.08
N PHE A 19 -6.27 -7.05 6.78
CA PHE A 19 -6.67 -6.53 5.47
C PHE A 19 -6.98 -5.04 5.54
N ILE A 20 -6.41 -4.27 4.63
CA ILE A 20 -6.86 -2.91 4.32
C ILE A 20 -6.91 -2.74 2.78
N ASN A 21 -7.55 -1.68 2.28
CA ASN A 21 -7.50 -1.37 0.85
C ASN A 21 -6.13 -0.80 0.47
N ALA A 22 -5.69 -1.05 -0.76
CA ALA A 22 -4.52 -0.35 -1.28
C ALA A 22 -4.87 1.12 -1.55
N ALA A 23 -4.01 2.04 -1.09
CA ALA A 23 -4.17 3.46 -1.35
C ALA A 23 -4.43 3.73 -2.85
N GLY A 24 -5.57 4.36 -3.13
CA GLY A 24 -6.04 4.66 -4.46
C GLY A 24 -7.19 3.81 -4.99
N VAL A 25 -7.65 2.82 -4.23
CA VAL A 25 -8.76 1.94 -4.58
C VAL A 25 -9.85 2.02 -3.52
N PHE A 26 -11.06 2.38 -3.94
CA PHE A 26 -12.26 2.40 -3.10
C PHE A 26 -12.14 3.34 -1.87
N ASP A 27 -11.46 4.48 -2.05
CA ASP A 27 -11.05 5.37 -0.96
C ASP A 27 -11.05 6.86 -1.31
N GLU A 28 -11.65 7.24 -2.45
CA GLU A 28 -11.65 8.64 -2.88
C GLU A 28 -12.61 9.49 -2.05
N THR A 29 -13.73 8.91 -1.63
CA THR A 29 -14.80 9.54 -0.87
C THR A 29 -15.04 8.90 0.50
N ALA A 30 -15.59 9.68 1.44
CA ALA A 30 -16.01 9.20 2.75
C ALA A 30 -17.02 8.04 2.67
N ALA A 31 -17.89 8.02 1.66
CA ALA A 31 -18.85 6.95 1.46
C ALA A 31 -18.15 5.62 1.15
N GLU A 32 -17.17 5.61 0.24
CA GLU A 32 -16.39 4.42 -0.11
C GLU A 32 -15.54 3.94 1.08
N MET A 33 -14.87 4.86 1.78
CA MET A 33 -14.09 4.51 2.98
C MET A 33 -14.97 3.95 4.09
N ASN A 34 -16.14 4.54 4.33
CA ASN A 34 -17.12 4.01 5.29
C ASN A 34 -17.63 2.64 4.87
N GLN A 35 -17.78 2.36 3.58
CA GLN A 35 -18.11 1.00 3.12
C GLN A 35 -17.00 0.03 3.51
N ILE A 36 -15.72 0.33 3.26
CA ILE A 36 -14.62 -0.55 3.72
C ILE A 36 -14.67 -0.77 5.24
N LEU A 37 -14.79 0.32 6.01
CA LEU A 37 -14.80 0.28 7.46
C LEU A 37 -15.96 -0.54 8.05
N ASN A 38 -17.11 -0.61 7.36
CA ASN A 38 -18.27 -1.41 7.77
C ASN A 38 -18.19 -2.89 7.36
N TYR A 39 -17.19 -3.30 6.58
CA TYR A 39 -16.96 -4.69 6.18
C TYR A 39 -15.86 -5.35 7.04
N GLU A 40 -15.40 -6.54 6.65
CA GLU A 40 -14.41 -7.36 7.39
C GLU A 40 -12.94 -6.85 7.27
N ALA A 41 -12.73 -5.66 6.68
CA ALA A 41 -11.43 -5.01 6.69
C ALA A 41 -11.00 -4.64 8.12
N GLY A 42 -9.70 -4.74 8.40
CA GLY A 42 -9.10 -4.40 9.68
C GLY A 42 -8.96 -2.89 9.88
N GLY A 43 -8.99 -2.12 8.79
CA GLY A 43 -8.84 -0.68 8.73
C GLY A 43 -9.02 -0.17 7.30
N VAL A 44 -8.68 1.10 7.04
CA VAL A 44 -8.74 1.71 5.71
C VAL A 44 -7.53 2.59 5.47
N THR A 45 -6.97 2.54 4.27
CA THR A 45 -6.00 3.53 3.78
C THR A 45 -6.75 4.55 2.93
N THR A 46 -6.59 5.83 3.25
CA THR A 46 -7.19 6.92 2.46
C THR A 46 -6.54 7.05 1.08
N LYS A 47 -7.25 7.66 0.13
CA LYS A 47 -6.65 8.05 -1.14
C LYS A 47 -5.43 8.95 -0.91
N SER A 48 -4.31 8.65 -1.57
CA SER A 48 -3.10 9.49 -1.50
C SER A 48 -3.43 10.96 -1.81
N ALA A 49 -3.41 11.78 -0.76
CA ALA A 49 -3.87 13.15 -0.80
C ALA A 49 -2.77 14.10 -1.28
N THR A 50 -3.17 15.10 -2.07
CA THR A 50 -2.37 16.30 -2.31
C THR A 50 -2.85 17.43 -1.40
N LEU A 51 -2.07 18.52 -1.27
CA LEU A 51 -2.49 19.70 -0.50
C LEU A 51 -3.86 20.25 -0.94
N LYS A 52 -4.13 20.21 -2.25
CA LYS A 52 -5.40 20.64 -2.87
C LYS A 52 -6.04 19.49 -3.64
N PRO A 53 -7.36 19.52 -3.88
CA PRO A 53 -8.02 18.53 -4.72
C PRO A 53 -7.44 18.46 -6.12
N ARG A 54 -7.52 17.28 -6.74
CA ARG A 54 -7.05 17.04 -8.10
C ARG A 54 -8.07 16.21 -8.87
N LYS A 55 -8.25 16.55 -10.15
CA LYS A 55 -9.11 15.77 -11.07
C LYS A 55 -8.44 14.48 -11.57
N GLY A 56 -7.11 14.38 -11.49
CA GLY A 56 -6.32 13.30 -12.09
C GLY A 56 -6.08 13.48 -13.59
N ASN A 57 -5.54 12.44 -14.23
CA ASN A 57 -5.25 12.41 -15.68
C ASN A 57 -6.53 12.22 -16.51
N PRO A 58 -6.51 12.52 -17.84
CA PRO A 58 -7.64 12.26 -18.74
C PRO A 58 -8.07 10.79 -18.82
N THR A 59 -9.36 10.53 -19.04
CA THR A 59 -9.93 9.18 -19.19
C THR A 59 -9.89 8.67 -20.64
N PRO A 60 -9.92 7.35 -20.89
CA PRO A 60 -9.83 6.25 -19.91
C PRO A 60 -8.44 6.18 -19.26
N ARG A 61 -8.39 5.95 -17.95
CA ARG A 61 -7.16 5.97 -17.13
C ARG A 61 -7.00 4.77 -16.21
N TYR A 62 -7.88 3.79 -16.37
CA TYR A 62 -7.88 2.50 -15.72
C TYR A 62 -8.48 1.51 -16.71
N ALA A 63 -7.94 0.30 -16.78
CA ALA A 63 -8.53 -0.81 -17.48
C ALA A 63 -8.22 -2.11 -16.73
N ASP A 64 -9.23 -2.98 -16.63
CA ASP A 64 -9.02 -4.37 -16.26
C ASP A 64 -8.33 -5.13 -17.39
N THR A 65 -7.57 -6.15 -17.02
CA THR A 65 -6.97 -7.09 -17.96
C THR A 65 -7.18 -8.52 -17.46
N LYS A 66 -6.84 -9.50 -18.30
CA LYS A 66 -6.97 -10.93 -17.97
C LYS A 66 -6.28 -11.32 -16.66
N PHE A 67 -5.14 -10.70 -16.32
CA PHE A 67 -4.35 -11.06 -15.15
C PHE A 67 -4.20 -9.91 -14.14
N GLY A 68 -5.00 -8.85 -14.24
CA GLY A 68 -4.90 -7.74 -13.31
C GLY A 68 -5.50 -6.45 -13.86
N SER A 69 -4.74 -5.36 -13.72
CA SER A 69 -5.17 -4.04 -14.20
C SER A 69 -3.98 -3.20 -14.65
N ILE A 70 -4.27 -2.19 -15.47
CA ILE A 70 -3.36 -1.09 -15.81
C ILE A 70 -4.03 0.24 -15.45
N ASN A 71 -3.29 1.17 -14.84
CA ASN A 71 -3.84 2.47 -14.49
C ASN A 71 -2.83 3.61 -14.64
N SER A 72 -3.34 4.79 -14.97
CA SER A 72 -2.61 6.05 -14.94
C SER A 72 -3.50 7.15 -14.38
N MET A 73 -3.93 6.96 -13.12
CA MET A 73 -4.96 7.80 -12.49
C MET A 73 -4.58 9.29 -12.41
N GLY A 74 -3.31 9.60 -12.12
CA GLY A 74 -2.82 10.99 -11.99
C GLY A 74 -3.13 11.67 -10.66
N LEU A 75 -3.32 10.88 -9.59
CA LEU A 75 -3.69 11.31 -8.25
C LEU A 75 -5.01 12.11 -8.18
N PRO A 76 -6.16 11.60 -8.71
CA PRO A 76 -7.45 12.20 -8.42
C PRO A 76 -7.74 12.06 -6.92
N ASN A 77 -8.08 13.14 -6.24
CA ASN A 77 -8.32 13.14 -4.79
C ASN A 77 -9.05 14.41 -4.35
N GLN A 78 -9.64 14.38 -3.17
CA GLN A 78 -10.43 15.48 -2.57
C GLN A 78 -9.59 16.47 -1.76
N GLY A 79 -8.25 16.33 -1.77
CA GLY A 79 -7.32 17.18 -1.02
C GLY A 79 -7.18 16.77 0.45
N LEU A 80 -6.04 17.12 1.06
CA LEU A 80 -5.68 16.71 2.43
C LEU A 80 -6.72 17.12 3.48
N ASP A 81 -7.32 18.31 3.35
CA ASP A 81 -8.35 18.76 4.29
C ASP A 81 -9.57 17.86 4.33
N TYR A 82 -9.97 17.29 3.18
CA TYR A 82 -11.11 16.39 3.12
C TYR A 82 -10.86 15.12 3.95
N TYR A 83 -9.69 14.51 3.78
CA TYR A 83 -9.34 13.26 4.47
C TYR A 83 -9.08 13.48 5.96
N LEU A 84 -8.46 14.60 6.36
CA LEU A 84 -8.35 14.97 7.78
C LEU A 84 -9.72 15.15 8.42
N ASN A 85 -10.63 15.88 7.76
CA ASN A 85 -12.01 16.05 8.26
C ASN A 85 -12.77 14.72 8.32
N PHE A 86 -12.54 13.81 7.38
CA PHE A 86 -13.14 12.47 7.42
C PHE A 86 -12.66 11.71 8.66
N ILE A 87 -11.35 11.70 8.92
CA ILE A 87 -10.76 11.01 10.06
C ILE A 87 -11.26 11.59 11.39
N GLU A 88 -11.27 12.92 11.52
CA GLU A 88 -11.74 13.60 12.75
C GLU A 88 -13.21 13.32 13.07
N LYS A 89 -14.04 13.09 12.05
CA LYS A 89 -15.47 12.81 12.19
C LYS A 89 -15.82 11.33 12.17
N ASN A 90 -14.85 10.46 11.93
CA ASN A 90 -15.12 9.04 11.82
C ASN A 90 -15.31 8.44 13.23
N GLU A 91 -16.50 7.87 13.47
CA GLU A 91 -16.83 7.22 14.74
C GLU A 91 -16.53 5.71 14.72
N ILE A 92 -16.11 5.16 13.57
CA ILE A 92 -15.81 3.73 13.44
C ILE A 92 -14.44 3.47 14.04
N ASN A 93 -14.42 2.69 15.12
CA ASN A 93 -13.20 2.36 15.86
C ASN A 93 -12.34 1.30 15.14
N LYS A 94 -11.85 1.64 13.94
CA LYS A 94 -10.84 0.87 13.19
C LYS A 94 -9.72 1.80 12.76
N PRO A 95 -8.46 1.32 12.71
CA PRO A 95 -7.34 2.15 12.27
C PRO A 95 -7.52 2.72 10.86
N ILE A 96 -7.15 3.99 10.70
CA ILE A 96 -7.09 4.69 9.42
C ILE A 96 -5.64 5.07 9.11
N ASP A 97 -5.17 4.71 7.92
CA ASP A 97 -3.89 5.13 7.37
C ASP A 97 -4.08 6.33 6.40
N LEU A 98 -3.50 7.48 6.74
CA LEU A 98 -3.55 8.69 5.94
C LEU A 98 -2.44 8.67 4.88
N SER A 99 -2.77 8.39 3.62
CA SER A 99 -1.82 8.41 2.52
C SER A 99 -1.64 9.82 1.96
N ILE A 100 -0.40 10.25 1.75
CA ILE A 100 -0.02 11.56 1.20
C ILE A 100 0.87 11.36 -0.02
N SER A 101 0.58 12.07 -1.11
CA SER A 101 1.44 12.12 -2.30
C SER A 101 1.41 13.52 -2.91
N GLY A 102 2.14 14.44 -2.28
CA GLY A 102 2.44 15.76 -2.82
C GLY A 102 3.17 15.68 -4.15
N THR A 103 3.07 16.73 -4.96
CA THR A 103 3.67 16.71 -6.30
C THR A 103 5.16 17.08 -6.27
N SER A 104 5.66 17.68 -5.20
CA SER A 104 7.08 17.91 -4.95
C SER A 104 7.43 17.54 -3.50
N ARG A 105 8.72 17.55 -3.16
CA ARG A 105 9.17 17.40 -1.78
C ARG A 105 8.58 18.47 -0.88
N GLU A 106 8.55 19.73 -1.34
CA GLU A 106 8.01 20.87 -0.59
C GLU A 106 6.51 20.70 -0.32
N ASP A 107 5.75 20.18 -1.29
CA ASP A 107 4.34 19.83 -1.10
C ASP A 107 4.19 18.76 0.00
N ASN A 108 5.01 17.71 -0.04
CA ASN A 108 5.01 16.64 0.97
C ASN A 108 5.34 17.18 2.36
N LEU A 109 6.39 18.00 2.48
CA LEU A 109 6.78 18.61 3.76
C LEU A 109 5.68 19.52 4.30
N THR A 110 5.04 20.30 3.43
CA THR A 110 3.91 21.16 3.81
C THR A 110 2.71 20.34 4.28
N ALA A 111 2.38 19.26 3.58
CA ALA A 111 1.31 18.35 3.94
C ALA A 111 1.58 17.69 5.30
N LEU A 112 2.78 17.17 5.51
CA LEU A 112 3.19 16.55 6.77
C LEU A 112 3.23 17.57 7.93
N LYS A 113 3.65 18.82 7.70
CA LYS A 113 3.56 19.88 8.72
C LYS A 113 2.11 20.16 9.12
N LYS A 114 1.17 20.08 8.18
CA LYS A 114 -0.25 20.22 8.46
C LYS A 114 -0.79 19.02 9.25
N VAL A 115 -0.41 17.80 8.87
CA VAL A 115 -0.75 16.59 9.62
C VAL A 115 -0.16 16.63 11.02
N GLN A 116 1.10 17.03 11.20
CA GLN A 116 1.75 17.17 12.50
C GLN A 116 0.94 18.09 13.44
N LYS A 117 0.39 19.19 12.91
CA LYS A 117 -0.42 20.16 13.69
C LYS A 117 -1.86 19.72 13.94
N SER A 118 -2.38 18.75 13.19
CA SER A 118 -3.73 18.22 13.38
C SER A 118 -3.83 17.32 14.62
N SER A 119 -5.06 16.96 15.02
CA SER A 119 -5.32 15.98 16.09
C SER A 119 -5.08 14.53 15.66
N PHE A 120 -4.79 14.28 14.37
CA PHE A 120 -4.55 12.94 13.83
C PHE A 120 -3.34 12.25 14.48
N THR A 121 -3.48 11.01 14.99
CA THR A 121 -2.38 10.31 15.67
C THR A 121 -2.16 8.87 15.23
N ILE A 122 -2.91 8.36 14.24
CA ILE A 122 -2.99 6.93 13.91
C ILE A 122 -1.79 6.51 13.04
N LEU A 123 -1.92 6.45 11.72
CA LEU A 123 -0.83 6.07 10.79
C LEU A 123 -0.79 7.04 9.61
N CYS A 124 0.38 7.53 9.26
CA CYS A 124 0.55 8.32 8.04
C CYS A 124 1.43 7.57 7.05
N GLU A 125 0.99 7.44 5.82
CA GLU A 125 1.78 6.89 4.71
C GLU A 125 2.27 8.02 3.80
N LEU A 126 3.60 8.16 3.66
CA LEU A 126 4.17 9.00 2.61
C LEU A 126 4.44 8.18 1.36
N ASN A 127 3.74 8.51 0.27
CA ASN A 127 3.86 7.82 -0.99
C ASN A 127 5.02 8.38 -1.84
N LEU A 128 6.13 7.65 -1.87
CA LEU A 128 7.33 7.97 -2.64
C LEU A 128 7.34 7.31 -4.04
N SER A 129 6.24 6.70 -4.46
CA SER A 129 6.25 5.70 -5.55
C SER A 129 5.21 5.93 -6.63
N CYS A 130 4.56 7.09 -6.72
CA CYS A 130 3.54 7.32 -7.74
C CYS A 130 4.15 7.32 -9.17
N PRO A 131 3.83 6.35 -10.05
CA PRO A 131 4.41 6.28 -11.41
C PRO A 131 3.62 7.10 -12.45
N ASN A 132 2.51 7.71 -12.02
CA ASN A 132 1.44 8.20 -12.90
C ASN A 132 1.39 9.73 -13.03
N VAL A 133 2.29 10.45 -12.36
CA VAL A 133 2.45 11.90 -12.52
C VAL A 133 3.35 12.17 -13.73
N ILE A 134 2.83 12.87 -14.73
CA ILE A 134 3.54 13.13 -15.98
C ILE A 134 4.76 14.03 -15.71
N GLY A 135 5.92 13.62 -16.23
CA GLY A 135 7.17 14.39 -16.14
C GLY A 135 7.87 14.33 -14.78
N LYS A 136 7.43 13.46 -13.85
CA LYS A 136 8.08 13.31 -12.53
C LYS A 136 8.57 11.88 -12.33
N PRO A 137 9.87 11.67 -12.03
CA PRO A 137 10.36 10.36 -11.64
C PRO A 137 9.78 9.97 -10.27
N GLN A 138 9.80 8.68 -9.98
CA GLN A 138 9.42 8.16 -8.66
C GLN A 138 10.57 8.41 -7.69
N VAL A 139 10.29 9.14 -6.59
CA VAL A 139 11.30 9.45 -5.55
C VAL A 139 11.92 8.17 -5.00
N GLY A 140 11.13 7.10 -4.85
CA GLY A 140 11.58 5.81 -4.36
C GLY A 140 12.63 5.11 -5.23
N TYR A 141 12.96 5.61 -6.43
CA TYR A 141 14.07 5.08 -7.23
C TYR A 141 15.36 5.90 -7.14
N ASP A 142 15.34 7.01 -6.39
CA ASP A 142 16.48 7.88 -6.18
C ASP A 142 16.87 7.84 -4.69
N LEU A 143 17.99 7.18 -4.41
CA LEU A 143 18.48 6.99 -3.03
C LEU A 143 18.77 8.33 -2.34
N THR A 144 19.33 9.29 -3.07
CA THR A 144 19.60 10.63 -2.55
C THR A 144 18.29 11.35 -2.25
N ALA A 145 17.32 11.30 -3.16
CA ALA A 145 16.02 11.92 -2.94
C ALA A 145 15.23 11.29 -1.77
N ILE A 146 15.33 9.96 -1.57
CA ILE A 146 14.78 9.29 -0.37
C ILE A 146 15.44 9.85 0.89
N GLU A 147 16.77 9.82 0.97
CA GLU A 147 17.51 10.24 2.18
C GLU A 147 17.28 11.72 2.52
N GLU A 148 17.32 12.61 1.52
CA GLU A 148 17.01 14.03 1.71
C GLU A 148 15.57 14.25 2.18
N THR A 149 14.61 13.50 1.62
CA THR A 149 13.20 13.61 2.03
C THR A 149 13.01 13.16 3.47
N LEU A 150 13.56 12.00 3.85
CA LEU A 150 13.43 11.48 5.22
C LEU A 150 14.14 12.37 6.23
N THR A 151 15.33 12.87 5.92
CA THR A 151 16.05 13.83 6.77
C THR A 151 15.16 15.05 7.06
N ALA A 152 14.62 15.68 6.02
CA ALA A 152 13.76 16.86 6.19
C ALA A 152 12.44 16.56 6.91
N VAL A 153 11.86 15.37 6.73
CA VAL A 153 10.61 14.97 7.41
C VAL A 153 10.84 14.77 8.90
N PHE A 154 11.88 14.02 9.27
CA PHE A 154 12.15 13.66 10.67
C PHE A 154 12.79 14.78 11.49
N GLU A 155 13.08 15.95 10.90
CA GLU A 155 13.37 17.19 11.64
C GLU A 155 12.17 17.69 12.46
N PHE A 156 10.93 17.37 12.06
CA PHE A 156 9.73 17.91 12.70
C PHE A 156 8.58 16.91 12.89
N PHE A 157 8.53 15.82 12.11
CA PHE A 157 7.42 14.89 12.14
C PHE A 157 7.65 13.81 13.20
N THR A 158 6.76 13.73 14.19
CA THR A 158 6.90 12.83 15.35
C THR A 158 5.80 11.77 15.43
N LYS A 159 4.84 11.82 14.51
CA LYS A 159 3.71 10.87 14.45
C LYS A 159 4.13 9.59 13.71
N PRO A 160 3.41 8.47 13.86
CA PRO A 160 3.71 7.24 13.14
C PRO A 160 3.72 7.47 11.62
N LEU A 161 4.86 7.20 11.00
CA LEU A 161 5.07 7.40 9.57
C LEU A 161 5.55 6.11 8.92
N GLY A 162 4.88 5.71 7.85
CA GLY A 162 5.38 4.70 6.92
C GLY A 162 5.55 5.24 5.50
N LEU A 163 6.16 4.42 4.63
CA LEU A 163 6.45 4.79 3.25
C LEU A 163 5.84 3.79 2.26
N LYS A 164 5.11 4.27 1.25
CA LYS A 164 4.74 3.44 0.08
C LYS A 164 5.86 3.46 -0.95
N LEU A 165 6.51 2.31 -1.11
CA LEU A 165 7.68 2.14 -1.96
C LEU A 165 7.33 1.54 -3.33
N PRO A 166 8.08 1.88 -4.39
CA PRO A 166 7.95 1.19 -5.67
C PRO A 166 8.58 -0.22 -5.56
N PRO A 167 8.34 -1.12 -6.54
CA PRO A 167 9.07 -2.38 -6.59
C PRO A 167 10.52 -2.17 -6.98
N TYR A 168 11.44 -2.84 -6.28
CA TYR A 168 12.84 -3.01 -6.70
C TYR A 168 13.03 -4.41 -7.29
N PHE A 169 14.13 -4.58 -8.03
CA PHE A 169 14.36 -5.77 -8.86
C PHE A 169 15.77 -6.36 -8.73
N ASP A 170 16.70 -5.65 -8.09
CA ASP A 170 18.06 -6.12 -7.83
C ASP A 170 18.34 -6.20 -6.32
N LEU A 171 19.15 -7.18 -5.90
CA LEU A 171 19.49 -7.37 -4.49
C LEU A 171 20.20 -6.15 -3.87
N GLN A 172 21.07 -5.50 -4.63
CA GLN A 172 21.79 -4.31 -4.18
C GLN A 172 20.86 -3.12 -3.96
N GLN A 173 19.74 -3.03 -4.71
CA GLN A 173 18.74 -1.99 -4.48
C GLN A 173 18.08 -2.16 -3.11
N TYR A 174 17.74 -3.39 -2.73
CA TYR A 174 17.19 -3.65 -1.40
C TYR A 174 18.19 -3.30 -0.30
N ASP A 175 19.46 -3.66 -0.45
CA ASP A 175 20.51 -3.33 0.53
C ASP A 175 20.66 -1.81 0.69
N ALA A 176 20.74 -1.08 -0.43
CA ALA A 176 20.93 0.37 -0.43
C ALA A 176 19.73 1.11 0.18
N VAL A 177 18.51 0.73 -0.19
CA VAL A 177 17.28 1.33 0.35
C VAL A 177 17.15 1.00 1.84
N ALA A 178 17.26 -0.28 2.22
CA ALA A 178 17.12 -0.68 3.62
C ALA A 178 18.16 0.02 4.53
N LYS A 179 19.40 0.19 4.05
CA LYS A 179 20.44 0.95 4.78
C LYS A 179 20.01 2.38 5.07
N ILE A 180 19.30 3.05 4.17
CA ILE A 180 18.76 4.40 4.40
C ILE A 180 17.59 4.34 5.37
N LEU A 181 16.61 3.47 5.11
CA LEU A 181 15.39 3.39 5.92
C LEU A 181 15.67 3.06 7.39
N ASN A 182 16.64 2.19 7.67
CA ASN A 182 17.06 1.81 9.03
C ASN A 182 17.65 2.96 9.86
N LYS A 183 17.98 4.12 9.25
CA LYS A 183 18.47 5.30 9.98
C LYS A 183 17.35 6.11 10.62
N TYR A 184 16.10 5.87 10.24
CA TYR A 184 14.96 6.70 10.60
C TYR A 184 13.94 5.93 11.43
N PRO A 185 13.18 6.61 12.31
CA PRO A 185 12.17 5.98 13.17
C PRO A 185 10.86 5.71 12.39
N LEU A 186 10.96 4.99 11.28
CA LEU A 186 9.81 4.57 10.49
C LEU A 186 8.97 3.54 11.25
N THR A 187 7.65 3.71 11.23
CA THR A 187 6.72 2.74 11.80
C THR A 187 6.56 1.52 10.88
N TYR A 188 6.52 1.75 9.57
CA TYR A 188 6.42 0.69 8.58
C TYR A 188 6.96 1.10 7.21
N ILE A 189 7.14 0.12 6.34
CA ILE A 189 7.13 0.31 4.90
C ILE A 189 5.91 -0.41 4.31
N ASN A 190 5.45 0.06 3.16
CA ASN A 190 4.42 -0.59 2.38
C ASN A 190 5.00 -0.89 0.99
N THR A 191 5.08 -2.17 0.65
CA THR A 191 5.69 -2.63 -0.59
C THR A 191 4.83 -3.71 -1.24
N ILE A 192 4.43 -3.59 -2.51
CA ILE A 192 4.87 -2.61 -3.53
C ILE A 192 3.72 -1.68 -3.94
N ASN A 193 4.07 -0.52 -4.52
CA ASN A 193 3.17 0.16 -5.46
C ASN A 193 3.10 -0.63 -6.79
N SER A 194 2.36 -0.12 -7.76
CA SER A 194 2.26 -0.73 -9.10
C SER A 194 3.64 -0.94 -9.73
N VAL A 195 3.81 -2.00 -10.52
CA VAL A 195 4.96 -2.09 -11.44
C VAL A 195 4.79 -1.00 -12.47
N GLY A 196 5.67 0.01 -12.42
CA GLY A 196 5.51 1.26 -13.15
C GLY A 196 5.73 1.12 -14.64
N ASN A 197 4.94 1.87 -15.42
CA ASN A 197 5.11 2.05 -16.87
C ASN A 197 5.04 0.75 -17.70
N GLY A 198 4.16 -0.17 -17.32
CA GLY A 198 3.74 -1.22 -18.25
C GLY A 198 2.87 -0.67 -19.37
N LEU A 199 2.71 -1.48 -20.42
CA LEU A 199 1.88 -1.18 -21.58
C LEU A 199 0.96 -2.37 -21.86
N VAL A 200 -0.32 -2.10 -22.06
CA VAL A 200 -1.31 -3.11 -22.45
C VAL A 200 -1.88 -2.71 -23.80
N VAL A 201 -1.81 -3.64 -24.75
CA VAL A 201 -2.24 -3.46 -26.14
C VAL A 201 -3.49 -4.28 -26.37
N ASP A 202 -4.53 -3.66 -26.93
CA ASP A 202 -5.65 -4.37 -27.53
C ASP A 202 -5.28 -4.70 -28.98
N ALA A 203 -5.04 -5.99 -29.25
CA ALA A 203 -4.65 -6.48 -30.56
C ALA A 203 -5.78 -6.37 -31.61
N LYS A 204 -7.05 -6.24 -31.20
CA LYS A 204 -8.18 -6.08 -32.13
C LYS A 204 -8.27 -4.66 -32.66
N THR A 205 -7.98 -3.68 -31.82
CA THR A 205 -8.04 -2.25 -32.17
C THR A 205 -6.66 -1.67 -32.49
N GLU A 206 -5.60 -2.47 -32.39
CA GLU A 206 -4.20 -2.08 -32.59
C GLU A 206 -3.81 -0.84 -31.76
N SER A 207 -4.35 -0.75 -30.54
CA SER A 207 -4.25 0.45 -29.72
C SER A 207 -3.96 0.16 -28.26
N VAL A 208 -3.60 1.21 -27.53
CA VAL A 208 -3.41 1.17 -26.08
C VAL A 208 -4.77 1.24 -25.36
N VAL A 209 -4.87 0.63 -24.19
CA VAL A 209 -6.13 0.54 -23.43
C VAL A 209 -6.38 1.71 -22.47
N ILE A 210 -5.40 2.58 -22.26
CA ILE A 210 -5.53 3.82 -21.48
C ILE A 210 -4.96 5.02 -22.24
N ARG A 211 -5.53 6.20 -22.00
CA ARG A 211 -5.19 7.44 -22.70
C ARG A 211 -3.92 8.13 -22.20
N PRO A 212 -3.67 8.28 -20.89
CA PRO A 212 -2.52 9.05 -20.41
C PRO A 212 -1.20 8.43 -20.85
N LYS A 213 -0.17 9.27 -21.01
CA LYS A 213 1.21 8.85 -21.28
C LYS A 213 1.35 7.89 -22.47
N GLY A 214 0.50 8.01 -23.49
CA GLY A 214 0.55 7.13 -24.66
C GLY A 214 0.29 5.66 -24.32
N GLY A 215 -0.50 5.37 -23.30
CA GLY A 215 -0.83 3.99 -22.88
C GLY A 215 -0.04 3.46 -21.69
N PHE A 216 1.04 4.14 -21.30
CA PHE A 216 1.89 3.68 -20.21
C PHE A 216 1.24 3.93 -18.83
N GLY A 217 1.20 2.89 -18.00
CA GLY A 217 0.56 2.93 -16.68
C GLY A 217 1.18 1.97 -15.68
N GLY A 218 0.77 2.09 -14.42
CA GLY A 218 1.09 1.13 -13.37
C GLY A 218 0.31 -0.17 -13.56
N ILE A 219 1.01 -1.30 -13.51
CA ILE A 219 0.43 -2.64 -13.53
C ILE A 219 0.15 -3.12 -12.10
N GLY A 220 -1.04 -3.69 -11.90
CA GLY A 220 -1.45 -4.34 -10.65
C GLY A 220 -2.06 -5.73 -10.90
N GLY A 221 -2.54 -6.37 -9.85
CA GLY A 221 -3.13 -7.71 -9.90
C GLY A 221 -2.10 -8.83 -10.01
N THR A 222 -2.49 -9.98 -10.54
CA THR A 222 -1.69 -11.22 -10.56
C THR A 222 -0.32 -11.04 -11.19
N TYR A 223 -0.16 -10.16 -12.19
CA TYR A 223 1.14 -9.87 -12.79
C TYR A 223 2.24 -9.54 -11.77
N VAL A 224 1.88 -8.85 -10.70
CA VAL A 224 2.87 -8.29 -9.76
C VAL A 224 3.10 -9.15 -8.54
N LYS A 225 2.40 -10.29 -8.41
CA LYS A 225 2.45 -11.15 -7.22
C LYS A 225 3.89 -11.60 -6.89
N PRO A 226 4.68 -12.17 -7.83
CA PRO A 226 6.06 -12.58 -7.51
C PRO A 226 6.96 -11.40 -7.11
N VAL A 227 6.75 -10.23 -7.73
CA VAL A 227 7.51 -9.01 -7.41
C VAL A 227 7.19 -8.52 -6.01
N ALA A 228 5.90 -8.50 -5.63
CA ALA A 228 5.45 -8.13 -4.30
C ALA A 228 6.04 -9.06 -3.22
N LEU A 229 5.98 -10.38 -3.43
CA LEU A 229 6.56 -11.37 -2.52
C LEU A 229 8.08 -11.15 -2.33
N ALA A 230 8.80 -10.93 -3.44
CA ALA A 230 10.24 -10.67 -3.41
C ALA A 230 10.58 -9.41 -2.61
N ASN A 231 9.85 -8.31 -2.83
CA ASN A 231 10.09 -7.05 -2.13
C ASN A 231 9.79 -7.18 -0.62
N VAL A 232 8.65 -7.79 -0.25
CA VAL A 232 8.31 -8.04 1.15
C VAL A 232 9.38 -8.89 1.83
N ARG A 233 9.80 -10.00 1.21
CA ARG A 233 10.83 -10.89 1.76
C ARG A 233 12.18 -10.18 1.88
N ALA A 234 12.61 -9.51 0.82
CA ALA A 234 13.90 -8.86 0.78
C ALA A 234 14.03 -7.77 1.85
N PHE A 235 12.99 -6.94 2.04
CA PHE A 235 12.98 -5.94 3.10
C PHE A 235 12.83 -6.55 4.49
N ARG A 236 12.03 -7.61 4.68
CA ARG A 236 11.95 -8.30 5.97
C ARG A 236 13.31 -8.80 6.46
N GLN A 237 14.17 -9.24 5.54
CA GLN A 237 15.52 -9.71 5.85
C GLN A 237 16.54 -8.59 6.16
N ARG A 238 16.21 -7.33 5.83
CA ARG A 238 17.18 -6.21 5.87
C ARG A 238 16.79 -5.07 6.81
N LEU A 239 15.49 -4.91 7.08
CA LEU A 239 14.99 -3.84 7.93
C LEU A 239 15.07 -4.21 9.41
N ASN A 240 15.23 -3.19 10.24
CA ASN A 240 15.12 -3.32 11.69
C ASN A 240 13.71 -3.89 12.06
N PRO A 241 13.59 -4.81 13.03
CA PRO A 241 12.31 -5.46 13.38
C PRO A 241 11.18 -4.51 13.82
N GLU A 242 11.53 -3.31 14.26
CA GLU A 242 10.63 -2.23 14.63
C GLU A 242 9.88 -1.68 13.42
N ILE A 243 10.52 -1.66 12.24
CA ILE A 243 9.91 -1.24 10.99
C ILE A 243 9.02 -2.38 10.47
N LYS A 244 7.71 -2.20 10.59
CA LYS A 244 6.71 -3.17 10.09
C LYS A 244 6.63 -3.15 8.57
N ILE A 245 6.00 -4.18 7.99
CA ILE A 245 5.85 -4.30 6.53
C ILE A 245 4.40 -4.53 6.18
N ILE A 246 3.82 -3.61 5.43
CA ILE A 246 2.56 -3.81 4.71
C ILE A 246 2.88 -4.45 3.36
N GLY A 247 2.31 -5.62 3.10
CA GLY A 247 2.48 -6.33 1.83
C GLY A 247 1.38 -5.98 0.83
N THR A 248 1.76 -5.50 -0.35
CA THR A 248 0.81 -5.00 -1.36
C THR A 248 1.16 -5.55 -2.73
N GLY A 249 0.16 -6.12 -3.41
CA GLY A 249 0.29 -6.55 -4.81
C GLY A 249 -0.08 -8.01 -5.03
N GLY A 250 -0.89 -8.25 -6.06
CA GLY A 250 -1.25 -9.59 -6.51
C GLY A 250 -2.22 -10.37 -5.63
N VAL A 251 -2.80 -9.75 -4.60
CA VAL A 251 -3.78 -10.42 -3.74
C VAL A 251 -5.10 -10.61 -4.45
N LYS A 252 -5.52 -11.87 -4.61
CA LYS A 252 -6.85 -12.26 -5.10
C LYS A 252 -7.53 -13.27 -4.17
N THR A 253 -6.74 -14.07 -3.46
CA THR A 253 -7.17 -15.19 -2.61
C THR A 253 -6.50 -15.13 -1.22
N GLY A 254 -7.04 -15.88 -0.26
CA GLY A 254 -6.45 -16.06 1.07
C GLY A 254 -5.07 -16.73 1.01
N LEU A 255 -4.80 -17.54 -0.02
CA LEU A 255 -3.46 -18.07 -0.28
C LEU A 255 -2.46 -16.95 -0.58
N ASP A 256 -2.85 -15.96 -1.39
CA ASP A 256 -1.99 -14.82 -1.67
C ASP A 256 -1.67 -14.03 -0.39
N VAL A 257 -2.65 -13.88 0.50
CA VAL A 257 -2.44 -13.21 1.79
C VAL A 257 -1.48 -14.03 2.65
N PHE A 258 -1.71 -15.34 2.75
CA PHE A 258 -0.85 -16.27 3.47
C PHE A 258 0.60 -16.16 3.00
N GLU A 259 0.84 -16.16 1.68
CA GLU A 259 2.18 -16.04 1.10
C GLU A 259 2.86 -14.71 1.42
N LEU A 260 2.15 -13.58 1.37
CA LEU A 260 2.74 -12.28 1.73
C LEU A 260 3.14 -12.25 3.21
N ILE A 261 2.30 -12.77 4.10
CA ILE A 261 2.61 -12.86 5.52
C ILE A 261 3.78 -13.83 5.75
N LEU A 262 3.80 -14.98 5.07
CA LEU A 262 4.90 -15.95 5.11
C LEU A 262 6.23 -15.33 4.65
N CYS A 263 6.21 -14.47 3.63
CA CYS A 263 7.37 -13.68 3.19
C CYS A 263 7.80 -12.65 4.24
N GLY A 264 6.88 -12.14 5.05
CA GLY A 264 7.19 -11.25 6.16
C GLY A 264 6.23 -10.09 6.37
N ALA A 265 5.11 -9.98 5.64
CA ALA A 265 4.15 -8.90 5.85
C ALA A 265 3.46 -9.00 7.24
N ASP A 266 3.30 -7.86 7.89
CA ASP A 266 2.53 -7.71 9.13
C ASP A 266 1.03 -7.65 8.85
N ILE A 267 0.65 -6.84 7.85
CA ILE A 267 -0.69 -6.73 7.26
C ILE A 267 -0.57 -6.64 5.72
N VAL A 268 -1.71 -6.70 5.02
CA VAL A 268 -1.80 -6.83 3.57
C VAL A 268 -2.82 -5.84 2.99
N GLU A 269 -2.44 -5.15 1.92
CA GLU A 269 -3.33 -4.30 1.14
C GLU A 269 -3.89 -5.01 -0.09
N ILE A 270 -5.17 -4.73 -0.39
CA ILE A 270 -5.86 -5.24 -1.58
C ILE A 270 -6.21 -4.09 -2.53
N GLY A 271 -5.62 -4.12 -3.72
CA GLY A 271 -5.85 -3.13 -4.79
C GLY A 271 -6.77 -3.66 -5.88
N THR A 272 -6.19 -4.19 -6.98
CA THR A 272 -6.93 -4.62 -8.17
C THR A 272 -8.14 -5.53 -7.88
N ALA A 273 -7.99 -6.53 -7.01
CA ALA A 273 -9.12 -7.41 -6.69
C ALA A 273 -10.24 -6.69 -5.93
N LEU A 274 -9.92 -5.71 -5.07
CA LEU A 274 -10.93 -4.85 -4.44
C LEU A 274 -11.62 -3.94 -5.47
N ALA A 275 -10.90 -3.44 -6.47
CA ALA A 275 -11.52 -2.65 -7.55
C ALA A 275 -12.53 -3.47 -8.38
N GLN A 276 -12.25 -4.77 -8.55
CA GLN A 276 -13.05 -5.69 -9.36
C GLN A 276 -14.24 -6.28 -8.58
N GLU A 277 -14.04 -6.57 -7.29
CA GLU A 277 -14.99 -7.28 -6.44
C GLU A 277 -15.72 -6.32 -5.49
N GLY A 278 -15.11 -5.23 -5.06
CA GLY A 278 -15.64 -4.35 -4.01
C GLY A 278 -15.48 -4.95 -2.61
N PRO A 279 -15.99 -4.27 -1.55
CA PRO A 279 -15.64 -4.56 -0.15
C PRO A 279 -15.97 -5.97 0.36
N HIS A 280 -16.84 -6.72 -0.31
CA HIS A 280 -17.14 -8.10 0.10
C HIS A 280 -15.95 -9.05 -0.01
N ILE A 281 -14.92 -8.67 -0.79
CA ILE A 281 -13.65 -9.40 -0.88
C ILE A 281 -13.01 -9.66 0.48
N PHE A 282 -13.15 -8.73 1.44
CA PHE A 282 -12.51 -8.88 2.76
C PHE A 282 -13.09 -10.06 3.54
N ALA A 283 -14.40 -10.31 3.45
CA ALA A 283 -15.04 -11.43 4.12
C ALA A 283 -14.60 -12.77 3.52
N ARG A 284 -14.50 -12.83 2.18
CA ARG A 284 -14.00 -14.00 1.47
C ARG A 284 -12.54 -14.30 1.81
N LEU A 285 -11.65 -13.30 1.74
CA LEU A 285 -10.23 -13.45 2.07
C LEU A 285 -10.01 -13.84 3.53
N LYS A 286 -10.83 -13.32 4.45
CA LYS A 286 -10.83 -13.73 5.86
C LYS A 286 -11.10 -15.22 6.00
N GLN A 287 -12.17 -15.72 5.38
CA GLN A 287 -12.51 -17.15 5.42
C GLN A 287 -11.39 -18.01 4.81
N GLU A 288 -10.95 -17.67 3.59
CA GLU A 288 -9.91 -18.43 2.89
C GLU A 288 -8.59 -18.48 3.69
N LEU A 289 -8.17 -17.37 4.31
CA LEU A 289 -6.98 -17.35 5.16
C LEU A 289 -7.17 -18.20 6.43
N THR A 290 -8.32 -18.10 7.08
CA THR A 290 -8.62 -18.89 8.28
C THR A 290 -8.63 -20.38 7.97
N ASP A 291 -9.18 -20.80 6.82
CA ASP A 291 -9.19 -22.21 6.41
C ASP A 291 -7.76 -22.75 6.22
N ILE A 292 -6.88 -21.98 5.55
CA ILE A 292 -5.46 -22.32 5.40
C ILE A 292 -4.77 -22.43 6.77
N MET A 293 -5.06 -21.53 7.70
CA MET A 293 -4.51 -21.57 9.05
C MET A 293 -4.99 -22.79 9.83
N GLN A 294 -6.28 -23.16 9.72
CA GLN A 294 -6.83 -24.37 10.34
C GLN A 294 -6.14 -25.63 9.82
N GLU A 295 -6.03 -25.76 8.50
CA GLU A 295 -5.40 -26.92 7.86
C GLU A 295 -3.94 -27.09 8.32
N LYS A 296 -3.22 -25.97 8.48
CA LYS A 296 -1.81 -25.95 8.88
C LYS A 296 -1.58 -25.94 10.40
N GLY A 297 -2.63 -25.88 11.20
CA GLY A 297 -2.54 -25.80 12.67
C GLY A 297 -1.96 -24.49 13.19
N TYR A 298 -2.16 -23.38 12.48
CA TYR A 298 -1.78 -22.04 12.93
C TYR A 298 -2.93 -21.36 13.69
N HIS A 299 -2.60 -20.67 14.78
CA HIS A 299 -3.56 -20.00 15.66
C HIS A 299 -3.46 -18.47 15.60
N GLN A 300 -2.29 -17.96 15.20
CA GLN A 300 -2.05 -16.53 15.03
C GLN A 300 -1.07 -16.26 13.89
N LEU A 301 -1.12 -15.06 13.31
CA LEU A 301 -0.27 -14.72 12.15
C LEU A 301 1.23 -14.87 12.44
N SER A 302 1.68 -14.64 13.67
CA SER A 302 3.10 -14.82 14.05
C SER A 302 3.57 -16.28 14.03
N ASP A 303 2.65 -17.25 13.95
CA ASP A 303 3.00 -18.66 13.85
C ASP A 303 3.69 -18.97 12.51
N PHE A 304 3.49 -18.14 11.49
CA PHE A 304 4.07 -18.33 10.17
C PHE A 304 4.67 -17.06 9.54
N ARG A 305 4.40 -15.87 10.07
CA ARG A 305 4.95 -14.61 9.54
C ARG A 305 6.47 -14.66 9.42
N GLY A 306 6.98 -14.39 8.22
CA GLY A 306 8.42 -14.38 7.94
C GLY A 306 9.10 -15.75 7.94
N LYS A 307 8.34 -16.84 8.14
CA LYS A 307 8.88 -18.22 8.25
C LYS A 307 8.97 -18.96 6.91
N LEU A 308 9.01 -18.22 5.80
CA LEU A 308 9.29 -18.81 4.49
C LEU A 308 10.59 -19.61 4.56
N LYS A 309 10.49 -20.91 4.25
CA LYS A 309 11.62 -21.82 4.27
C LYS A 309 12.42 -21.68 2.99
N GLU A 310 13.73 -21.66 3.14
CA GLU A 310 14.65 -21.86 2.03
C GLU A 310 14.78 -23.37 1.78
N TYR A 311 15.01 -23.77 0.54
CA TYR A 311 15.32 -25.16 0.24
C TYR A 311 16.60 -25.55 1.00
N GLN A 312 16.48 -26.53 1.88
CA GLN A 312 17.64 -27.20 2.46
C GLN A 312 17.96 -28.39 1.56
N ASN A 313 19.23 -28.53 1.17
CA ASN A 313 19.73 -29.68 0.42
C ASN A 313 19.53 -30.98 1.20
#